data_AF-A0A225E7D2-F1
#
_entry.id   AF-A0A225E7D2-F1
#
_cell.length_a   1.000
_cell.length_b   1.000
_cell.length_c   1.000
_cell.angle_alpha   90.00
_cell.angle_beta   90.00
_cell.angle_gamma   90.00
#
_symmetry.space_group_name_H-M   'P 1'
#
loop_
_entity.id
_entity.type
_entity.pdbx_description
1 polymer ?
#
loop_
_entity_poly.entity_id
_entity_poly.type
_entity_poly.pdbx_seq_one_letter_code
_entity_poly.pdbx_strand_id
1 'polypeptide(L)'
;MPSTPHIEKHFTSSDTVRDIVIGMADGLTVPFALAAGLSGAVDATRVVIAAGLAEVAAGSIAMGLGGYLAARTDAEHYASEKAREERETNEVPEVEAAEVAEIFRGYGLAPETVTAVVDAIRSDRTKWVDFMMRFELGLEEPDPRRASRSAITIASSYIAGGLIPLAPYFFLPNAREGLAVSTAVTLLALLVFGYVKGRFTTDRPVRSAWQTVTVGGLAAAAAFVIAKLVA
;
A
#
# COMPACT_ATOMS: atom_id res chain seq x y z
N MET A 1 -14.05 32.80 -28.80
CA MET A 1 -13.03 32.30 -27.85
C MET A 1 -12.99 30.79 -27.99
N PRO A 2 -11.84 30.14 -28.24
CA PRO A 2 -11.80 28.68 -28.19
C PRO A 2 -11.85 28.26 -26.72
N SER A 3 -12.93 27.58 -26.32
CA SER A 3 -13.06 26.93 -25.03
C SER A 3 -12.13 25.72 -25.01
N THR A 4 -10.98 25.84 -24.37
CA THR A 4 -10.14 24.67 -24.07
C THR A 4 -10.99 23.70 -23.24
N PRO A 5 -11.19 22.43 -23.68
CA PRO A 5 -11.92 21.48 -22.87
C PRO A 5 -11.15 21.27 -21.56
N HIS A 6 -11.82 21.53 -20.44
CA HIS A 6 -11.29 21.24 -19.10
C HIS A 6 -11.28 19.72 -18.93
N ILE A 7 -10.13 19.10 -19.22
CA ILE A 7 -9.91 17.66 -19.03
C ILE A 7 -9.18 17.48 -17.70
N GLU A 8 -9.94 17.26 -16.64
CA GLU A 8 -9.38 16.85 -15.35
C GLU A 8 -8.91 15.40 -15.44
N LYS A 9 -7.60 15.17 -15.30
CA LYS A 9 -7.03 13.82 -15.19
C LYS A 9 -6.84 13.49 -13.72
N HIS A 10 -7.87 12.91 -13.11
CA HIS A 10 -7.75 12.32 -11.77
C HIS A 10 -7.13 10.93 -11.89
N PHE A 11 -5.99 10.71 -11.24
CA PHE A 11 -5.29 9.42 -11.26
C PHE A 11 -6.01 8.42 -10.34
N THR A 12 -6.91 7.62 -10.90
CA THR A 12 -7.81 6.69 -10.19
C THR A 12 -7.17 5.35 -9.79
N SER A 13 -5.84 5.24 -9.78
CA SER A 13 -5.15 3.97 -9.45
C SER A 13 -4.15 4.06 -8.30
N SER A 14 -4.32 5.02 -7.38
CA SER A 14 -3.45 5.20 -6.19
C SER A 14 -3.31 3.89 -5.40
N ASP A 15 -4.41 3.16 -5.25
CA ASP A 15 -4.52 1.95 -4.47
C ASP A 15 -3.69 0.78 -5.01
N THR A 16 -3.73 0.54 -6.32
CA THR A 16 -2.88 -0.50 -6.93
C THR A 16 -1.44 -0.07 -7.04
N VAL A 17 -1.17 1.22 -7.31
CA VAL A 17 0.21 1.72 -7.27
C VAL A 17 0.79 1.55 -5.87
N ARG A 18 0.01 1.85 -4.82
CA ARG A 18 0.41 1.63 -3.43
C ARG A 18 0.70 0.16 -3.16
N ASP A 19 -0.17 -0.75 -3.58
CA ASP A 19 0.02 -2.20 -3.42
C ASP A 19 1.29 -2.70 -4.11
N ILE A 20 1.54 -2.27 -5.35
CA ILE A 20 2.77 -2.60 -6.09
C ILE A 20 3.98 -2.07 -5.34
N VAL A 21 3.92 -0.83 -4.87
CA VAL A 21 5.03 -0.20 -4.15
C VAL A 21 5.34 -0.95 -2.86
N ILE A 22 4.32 -1.34 -2.09
CA ILE A 22 4.50 -2.12 -0.86
C ILE A 22 5.13 -3.47 -1.17
N GLY A 23 4.56 -4.24 -2.12
CA GLY A 23 5.05 -5.56 -2.48
C GLY A 23 6.48 -5.52 -3.05
N MET A 24 6.77 -4.61 -3.98
CA MET A 24 8.11 -4.47 -4.58
C MET A 24 9.15 -4.01 -3.56
N ALA A 25 8.82 -3.08 -2.66
CA ALA A 25 9.77 -2.55 -1.68
C ALA A 25 10.27 -3.66 -0.74
N ASP A 26 9.33 -4.44 -0.19
CA ASP A 26 9.68 -5.52 0.73
C ASP A 26 10.29 -6.70 -0.02
N GLY A 27 9.75 -7.04 -1.20
CA GLY A 27 10.28 -8.10 -2.06
C GLY A 27 11.71 -7.82 -2.54
N LEU A 28 12.11 -6.57 -2.77
CA LEU A 28 13.52 -6.26 -3.07
C LEU A 28 14.42 -6.32 -1.83
N THR A 29 13.88 -6.04 -0.66
CA THR A 29 14.68 -5.79 0.56
C THR A 29 14.90 -7.05 1.39
N VAL A 30 13.84 -7.79 1.71
CA VAL A 30 13.90 -8.93 2.65
C VAL A 30 14.64 -10.13 2.04
N PRO A 31 14.31 -10.58 0.80
CA PRO A 31 15.05 -11.66 0.15
C PRO A 31 16.52 -11.32 -0.09
N PHE A 32 16.82 -10.05 -0.39
CA PHE A 32 18.20 -9.57 -0.51
C PHE A 32 18.96 -9.63 0.82
N ALA A 33 18.35 -9.12 1.89
CA ALA A 33 18.96 -9.13 3.21
C ALA A 33 19.22 -10.56 3.70
N LEU A 34 18.27 -11.47 3.49
CA LEU A 34 18.44 -12.90 3.79
C LEU A 34 19.59 -13.50 2.97
N ALA A 35 19.60 -13.27 1.66
CA ALA A 35 20.64 -13.82 0.77
C ALA A 35 22.04 -13.29 1.13
N ALA A 36 22.15 -12.00 1.47
CA ALA A 36 23.37 -11.38 1.96
C ALA A 36 23.82 -11.97 3.29
N GLY A 37 22.90 -12.13 4.25
CA GLY A 37 23.15 -12.76 5.54
C GLY A 37 23.71 -14.17 5.41
N LEU A 38 23.01 -15.03 4.67
CA LEU A 38 23.42 -16.41 4.47
C LEU A 38 24.76 -16.52 3.73
N SER A 39 24.98 -15.70 2.70
CA SER A 39 26.24 -15.71 1.95
C SER A 39 27.44 -15.21 2.77
N GLY A 40 27.19 -14.44 3.84
CA GLY A 40 28.21 -14.03 4.80
C GLY A 40 28.57 -15.11 5.83
N ALA A 41 27.65 -16.04 6.08
CA ALA A 41 27.75 -17.08 7.10
C ALA A 41 28.17 -18.45 6.57
N VAL A 42 27.69 -18.84 5.38
CA VAL A 42 27.90 -20.18 4.80
C VAL A 42 28.36 -20.10 3.35
N ASP A 43 29.30 -20.97 2.96
CA ASP A 43 29.75 -21.07 1.57
C ASP A 43 28.97 -22.16 0.81
N ALA A 44 27.65 -21.97 0.75
CA ALA A 44 26.74 -22.94 0.13
C ALA A 44 25.64 -22.24 -0.67
N THR A 45 25.90 -21.95 -1.95
CA THR A 45 24.96 -21.29 -2.88
C THR A 45 23.58 -21.95 -2.89
N ARG A 46 23.51 -23.29 -2.79
CA ARG A 46 22.24 -24.04 -2.73
C ARG A 46 21.40 -23.70 -1.51
N VAL A 47 22.02 -23.45 -0.36
CA VAL A 47 21.32 -23.06 0.87
C VAL A 47 20.72 -21.67 0.70
N VAL A 48 21.48 -20.75 0.11
CA VAL A 48 21.01 -19.38 -0.17
C VAL A 48 19.79 -19.39 -1.10
N ILE A 49 19.85 -20.16 -2.19
CA ILE A 49 18.73 -20.29 -3.14
C ILE A 49 17.51 -20.91 -2.47
N ALA A 50 17.69 -22.04 -1.76
CA ALA A 50 16.56 -22.74 -1.14
C ALA A 50 15.87 -21.88 -0.07
N ALA A 51 16.66 -21.23 0.80
CA ALA A 51 16.14 -20.32 1.81
C ALA A 51 15.48 -19.09 1.19
N GLY A 52 16.11 -18.49 0.18
CA GLY A 52 15.56 -17.33 -0.54
C GLY A 52 14.23 -17.64 -1.24
N LEU A 53 14.13 -18.76 -1.96
CA LEU A 53 12.88 -19.15 -2.59
C LEU A 53 11.78 -19.48 -1.58
N ALA A 54 12.12 -20.14 -0.47
CA ALA A 54 11.18 -20.41 0.60
C ALA A 54 10.68 -19.11 1.25
N GLU A 55 11.57 -18.14 1.46
CA GLU A 55 11.23 -16.83 1.99
C GLU A 55 10.37 -16.02 1.01
N VAL A 56 10.69 -16.00 -0.30
CA VAL A 56 9.85 -15.34 -1.31
C VAL A 56 8.44 -15.93 -1.35
N ALA A 57 8.33 -17.26 -1.27
CA ALA A 57 7.03 -17.94 -1.24
C ALA A 57 6.25 -17.59 0.05
N ALA A 58 6.88 -17.71 1.22
CA ALA A 58 6.23 -17.41 2.50
C ALA A 58 5.86 -15.92 2.62
N GLY A 59 6.78 -15.02 2.26
CA GLY A 59 6.61 -13.57 2.30
C GLY A 59 5.51 -13.08 1.36
N SER A 60 5.48 -13.57 0.12
CA SER A 60 4.43 -13.19 -0.84
C SER A 60 3.03 -13.63 -0.39
N ILE A 61 2.90 -14.83 0.17
CA ILE A 61 1.63 -15.32 0.73
C ILE A 61 1.24 -14.46 1.94
N ALA A 62 2.14 -14.24 2.88
CA ALA A 62 1.88 -13.47 4.09
C ALA A 62 1.44 -12.04 3.76
N MET A 63 2.17 -11.35 2.88
CA MET A 63 1.84 -9.99 2.48
C MET A 63 0.58 -9.90 1.62
N GLY A 64 0.38 -10.85 0.70
CA GLY A 64 -0.85 -10.92 -0.10
C GLY A 64 -2.09 -11.11 0.77
N LEU A 65 -2.03 -12.03 1.75
CA LEU A 65 -3.11 -12.21 2.72
C LEU A 65 -3.27 -10.99 3.63
N GLY A 66 -2.18 -10.33 4.04
CA GLY A 66 -2.24 -9.07 4.79
C GLY A 66 -2.99 -7.97 4.03
N GLY A 67 -2.71 -7.81 2.73
CA GLY A 67 -3.43 -6.88 1.87
C GLY A 67 -4.90 -7.24 1.64
N TYR A 68 -5.21 -8.54 1.53
CA TYR A 68 -6.59 -9.03 1.45
C TYR A 68 -7.37 -8.69 2.72
N LEU A 69 -6.81 -9.03 3.88
CA LEU A 69 -7.45 -8.86 5.18
C LEU A 69 -7.65 -7.38 5.48
N ALA A 70 -6.65 -6.53 5.27
CA ALA A 70 -6.78 -5.08 5.46
C ALA A 70 -7.95 -4.51 4.64
N ALA A 71 -7.99 -4.78 3.34
CA ALA A 71 -9.06 -4.31 2.47
C ALA A 71 -10.43 -4.94 2.79
N ARG A 72 -10.47 -6.17 3.32
CA ARG A 72 -11.70 -6.80 3.82
C ARG A 72 -12.21 -6.10 5.08
N THR A 73 -11.31 -5.82 6.02
CA THR A 73 -11.64 -5.11 7.25
C THR A 73 -12.17 -3.70 6.96
N ASP A 74 -11.58 -2.97 6.01
CA ASP A 74 -12.10 -1.67 5.57
C ASP A 74 -13.54 -1.79 5.04
N ALA A 75 -13.84 -2.82 4.26
CA ALA A 75 -15.19 -3.07 3.73
C ALA A 75 -16.19 -3.48 4.82
N GLU A 76 -15.76 -4.28 5.79
CA GLU A 76 -16.60 -4.67 6.94
C GLU A 76 -16.88 -3.47 7.85
N HIS A 77 -15.87 -2.62 8.08
CA HIS A 77 -16.04 -1.38 8.84
C HIS A 77 -17.03 -0.44 8.16
N TYR A 78 -16.87 -0.21 6.85
CA TYR A 78 -17.82 0.60 6.07
C TYR A 78 -19.25 0.07 6.17
N ALA A 79 -19.44 -1.25 5.99
CA ALA A 79 -20.77 -1.86 6.05
C ALA A 79 -21.40 -1.74 7.44
N SER A 80 -20.59 -1.87 8.50
CA SER A 80 -21.04 -1.72 9.88
C SER A 80 -21.50 -0.29 10.17
N GLU A 81 -20.70 0.70 9.80
CA GLU A 81 -21.04 2.12 9.99
C GLU A 81 -22.26 2.51 9.15
N LYS A 82 -22.33 2.09 7.88
CA LYS A 82 -23.51 2.34 7.05
C LYS A 82 -24.79 1.79 7.67
N ALA A 83 -24.74 0.58 8.23
CA ALA A 83 -25.89 0.00 8.91
C ALA A 83 -26.23 0.74 10.21
N ARG A 84 -25.25 1.39 10.86
CA ARG A 84 -25.47 2.24 12.04
C ARG A 84 -26.20 3.52 11.65
N GLU A 85 -25.71 4.20 10.62
CA GLU A 85 -26.29 5.42 10.07
C GLU A 85 -27.73 5.20 9.55
N GLU A 86 -27.99 4.05 8.92
CA GLU A 86 -29.34 3.64 8.52
C GLU A 86 -30.27 3.40 9.72
N ARG A 87 -29.77 3.10 10.93
CA ARG A 87 -30.60 3.02 12.14
C ARG A 87 -30.77 4.38 12.81
N GLU A 88 -29.71 5.16 12.90
CA GLU A 88 -29.72 6.48 13.55
C GLU A 88 -30.65 7.45 12.82
N THR A 89 -30.62 7.45 11.47
CA THR A 89 -31.57 8.21 10.63
C THR A 89 -33.05 7.76 10.78
N ASN A 90 -33.31 6.58 11.36
CA ASN A 90 -34.66 6.10 11.69
C ASN A 90 -35.08 6.50 13.11
N GLU A 91 -34.20 6.22 14.06
CA GLU A 91 -34.51 6.23 15.49
C GLU A 91 -34.40 7.64 16.08
N VAL A 92 -33.44 8.43 15.59
CA VAL A 92 -33.12 9.77 16.09
C VAL A 92 -32.94 10.80 14.97
N PRO A 93 -33.88 10.94 14.01
CA PRO A 93 -33.70 11.74 12.81
C PRO A 93 -33.43 13.23 13.06
N GLU A 94 -33.91 13.79 14.17
CA GLU A 94 -33.64 15.19 14.52
C GLU A 94 -32.21 15.41 15.02
N VAL A 95 -31.58 14.38 15.61
CA VAL A 95 -30.17 14.42 16.03
C VAL A 95 -29.29 14.38 14.78
N GLU A 96 -29.51 13.39 13.91
CA GLU A 96 -28.80 13.26 12.63
C GLU A 96 -28.94 14.52 11.75
N ALA A 97 -30.11 15.16 11.74
CA ALA A 97 -30.33 16.39 10.97
C ALA A 97 -29.53 17.57 11.56
N ALA A 98 -29.34 17.58 12.88
CA ALA A 98 -28.51 18.58 13.55
C ALA A 98 -27.02 18.39 13.22
N GLU A 99 -26.56 17.16 13.03
CA GLU A 99 -25.18 16.85 12.61
C GLU A 99 -24.90 17.30 11.17
N VAL A 100 -25.82 17.03 10.24
CA VAL A 100 -25.76 17.62 8.87
C VAL A 100 -25.71 19.15 8.95
N ALA A 101 -26.53 19.76 9.80
CA ALA A 101 -26.54 21.20 9.98
C ALA A 101 -25.20 21.73 10.51
N GLU A 102 -24.58 21.01 11.45
CA GLU A 102 -23.27 21.36 12.01
C GLU A 102 -22.16 21.31 10.95
N ILE A 103 -22.14 20.29 10.10
CA ILE A 103 -21.20 20.18 8.98
C ILE A 103 -21.29 21.44 8.10
N PHE A 104 -22.49 21.84 7.67
CA PHE A 104 -22.67 23.03 6.83
C PHE A 104 -22.40 24.36 7.56
N ARG A 105 -22.68 24.45 8.86
CA ARG A 105 -22.27 25.62 9.66
C ARG A 105 -20.75 25.75 9.71
N GLY A 106 -20.02 24.63 9.74
CA GLY A 106 -18.56 24.60 9.66
C GLY A 106 -18.01 25.21 8.35
N TYR A 107 -18.77 25.13 7.26
CA TYR A 107 -18.46 25.79 5.98
C TYR A 107 -18.91 27.26 5.91
N GLY A 108 -19.51 27.80 6.98
CA GLY A 108 -19.92 29.20 7.06
C GLY A 108 -21.23 29.54 6.34
N LEU A 109 -22.11 28.56 6.12
CA LEU A 109 -23.42 28.80 5.51
C LEU A 109 -24.34 29.60 6.45
N ALA A 110 -25.14 30.51 5.88
CA ALA A 110 -26.14 31.27 6.63
C ALA A 110 -27.22 30.32 7.20
N PRO A 111 -27.77 30.59 8.40
CA PRO A 111 -28.71 29.70 9.07
C PRO A 111 -29.91 29.27 8.21
N GLU A 112 -30.46 30.19 7.43
CA GLU A 112 -31.61 29.95 6.55
C GLU A 112 -31.26 29.00 5.41
N THR A 113 -30.01 29.08 4.93
CA THR A 113 -29.49 28.17 3.88
C THR A 113 -29.23 26.79 4.44
N VAL A 114 -28.66 26.70 5.65
CA VAL A 114 -28.42 25.41 6.32
C VAL A 114 -29.73 24.65 6.49
N THR A 115 -30.79 25.29 6.98
CA THR A 115 -32.10 24.65 7.14
C THR A 115 -32.61 24.09 5.80
N ALA A 116 -32.59 24.89 4.73
CA ALA A 116 -33.06 24.45 3.43
C ALA A 116 -32.25 23.27 2.85
N VAL A 117 -30.92 23.26 3.05
CA VAL A 117 -30.04 22.18 2.59
C VAL A 117 -30.27 20.90 3.39
N VAL A 118 -30.39 21.00 4.73
CA VAL A 118 -30.69 19.87 5.61
C VAL A 118 -32.01 19.23 5.21
N ASP A 119 -33.07 20.02 5.03
CA ASP A 119 -34.39 19.52 4.61
C ASP A 119 -34.34 18.83 3.24
N ALA A 120 -33.56 19.38 2.29
CA ALA A 120 -33.38 18.78 0.97
C ALA A 120 -32.63 17.45 1.04
N ILE A 121 -31.56 17.33 1.84
CA ILE A 121 -30.81 16.08 2.03
C ILE A 121 -31.69 15.05 2.74
N ARG A 122 -32.37 15.46 3.81
CA ARG A 122 -33.28 14.63 4.60
C ARG A 122 -34.44 14.04 3.79
N SER A 123 -34.85 14.71 2.70
CA SER A 123 -35.93 14.25 1.84
C SER A 123 -35.64 12.92 1.11
N ASP A 124 -34.36 12.59 0.91
CA ASP A 124 -33.91 11.34 0.29
C ASP A 124 -32.97 10.63 1.26
N ARG A 125 -33.52 9.63 1.93
CA ARG A 125 -32.79 8.91 2.97
C ARG A 125 -31.51 8.26 2.48
N THR A 126 -31.50 7.71 1.27
CA THR A 126 -30.29 7.05 0.75
C THR A 126 -29.18 8.08 0.54
N LYS A 127 -29.52 9.27 0.06
CA LYS A 127 -28.56 10.37 -0.08
C LYS A 127 -28.15 10.97 1.25
N TRP A 128 -29.03 11.00 2.24
CA TRP A 128 -28.71 11.44 3.59
C TRP A 128 -27.67 10.52 4.23
N VAL A 129 -27.87 9.21 4.20
CA VAL A 129 -26.88 8.24 4.70
C VAL A 129 -25.56 8.35 3.92
N ASP A 130 -25.59 8.43 2.58
CA ASP A 130 -24.35 8.61 1.79
C ASP A 130 -23.63 9.93 2.12
N PHE A 131 -24.38 11.00 2.43
CA PHE A 131 -23.82 12.27 2.89
C PHE A 131 -23.12 12.09 4.25
N MET A 132 -23.79 11.49 5.23
CA MET A 132 -23.21 11.27 6.57
C MET A 132 -21.97 10.39 6.49
N MET A 133 -22.05 9.25 5.77
CA MET A 133 -20.90 8.37 5.54
C MET A 133 -19.68 9.12 4.99
N ARG A 134 -19.87 10.05 4.04
CA ARG A 134 -18.75 10.77 3.41
C ARG A 134 -18.27 11.98 4.20
N PHE A 135 -19.18 12.80 4.72
CA PHE A 135 -18.85 14.12 5.26
C PHE A 135 -18.69 14.12 6.78
N GLU A 136 -19.35 13.21 7.48
CA GLU A 136 -19.21 13.06 8.93
C GLU A 136 -18.12 12.02 9.23
N LEU A 137 -18.24 10.81 8.66
CA LEU A 137 -17.33 9.70 8.97
C LEU A 137 -16.09 9.65 8.08
N GLY A 138 -16.09 10.34 6.94
CA GLY A 138 -14.98 10.31 5.98
C GLY A 138 -14.80 8.96 5.27
N LEU A 139 -15.88 8.18 5.19
CA LEU A 139 -15.90 6.83 4.65
C LEU A 139 -16.48 6.81 3.23
N GLU A 140 -15.72 6.26 2.29
CA GLU A 140 -16.16 6.02 0.91
C GLU A 140 -16.47 4.53 0.69
N GLU A 141 -17.44 4.24 -0.19
CA GLU A 141 -17.83 2.86 -0.51
C GLU A 141 -16.66 2.09 -1.15
N PRO A 142 -16.17 1.00 -0.52
CA PRO A 142 -15.04 0.26 -1.06
C PRO A 142 -15.43 -0.55 -2.31
N ASP A 143 -14.52 -0.63 -3.29
CA ASP A 143 -14.69 -1.54 -4.44
C ASP A 143 -14.76 -3.00 -3.96
N PRO A 144 -15.82 -3.77 -4.27
CA PRO A 144 -15.95 -5.16 -3.86
C PRO A 144 -14.79 -6.07 -4.27
N ARG A 145 -14.06 -5.71 -5.34
CA ARG A 145 -12.90 -6.46 -5.84
C ARG A 145 -11.58 -5.99 -5.24
N ARG A 146 -11.58 -4.92 -4.43
CA ARG A 146 -10.39 -4.32 -3.82
C ARG A 146 -9.56 -5.33 -3.06
N ALA A 147 -10.19 -6.15 -2.22
CA ALA A 147 -9.49 -7.12 -1.38
C ALA A 147 -8.72 -8.16 -2.18
N SER A 148 -9.38 -8.84 -3.14
CA SER A 148 -8.72 -9.84 -3.98
C SER A 148 -7.65 -9.21 -4.89
N ARG A 149 -7.91 -8.03 -5.45
CA ARG A 149 -6.96 -7.30 -6.28
C ARG A 149 -5.72 -6.89 -5.50
N SER A 150 -5.90 -6.39 -4.27
CA SER A 150 -4.80 -6.04 -3.35
C SER A 150 -3.91 -7.25 -3.09
N ALA A 151 -4.52 -8.39 -2.73
CA ALA A 151 -3.80 -9.63 -2.44
C ALA A 151 -2.89 -10.07 -3.59
N ILE A 152 -3.45 -10.15 -4.80
CA ILE A 152 -2.73 -10.60 -6.00
C ILE A 152 -1.64 -9.59 -6.38
N THR A 153 -1.95 -8.30 -6.30
CA THR A 153 -1.02 -7.23 -6.68
C THR A 153 0.20 -7.21 -5.76
N ILE A 154 -0.01 -7.26 -4.45
CA ILE A 154 1.07 -7.27 -3.46
C ILE A 154 1.90 -8.55 -3.62
N ALA A 155 1.26 -9.73 -3.66
CA ALA A 155 1.97 -11.00 -3.75
C ALA A 155 2.81 -11.11 -5.03
N SER A 156 2.24 -10.75 -6.20
CA SER A 156 2.97 -10.80 -7.46
C SER A 156 4.13 -9.80 -7.51
N SER A 157 3.93 -8.59 -6.97
CA SER A 157 4.98 -7.58 -6.85
C SER A 157 6.10 -8.03 -5.91
N TYR A 158 5.76 -8.69 -4.80
CA TYR A 158 6.72 -9.26 -3.87
C TYR A 158 7.56 -10.36 -4.52
N ILE A 159 6.92 -11.28 -5.24
CA ILE A 159 7.61 -12.34 -5.99
C ILE A 159 8.57 -11.71 -7.02
N ALA A 160 8.08 -10.77 -7.81
CA ALA A 160 8.90 -10.09 -8.83
C ALA A 160 10.10 -9.38 -8.19
N GLY A 161 9.90 -8.67 -7.08
CA GLY A 161 10.95 -8.03 -6.30
C GLY A 161 11.97 -9.02 -5.75
N GLY A 162 11.51 -10.13 -5.17
CA GLY A 162 12.35 -11.12 -4.50
C GLY A 162 13.17 -12.02 -5.41
N LEU A 163 12.73 -12.21 -6.66
CA LEU A 163 13.52 -12.94 -7.64
C LEU A 163 14.74 -12.15 -8.14
N ILE A 164 14.70 -10.81 -8.09
CA ILE A 164 15.82 -9.96 -8.53
C ILE A 164 17.11 -10.20 -7.72
N PRO A 165 17.11 -10.12 -6.37
CA PRO A 165 18.32 -10.40 -5.58
C PRO A 165 18.76 -11.86 -5.64
N LEU A 166 17.84 -12.80 -5.88
CA LEU A 166 18.16 -14.23 -5.96
C LEU A 166 18.73 -14.64 -7.32
N ALA A 167 18.37 -13.94 -8.41
CA ALA A 167 18.74 -14.31 -9.77
C ALA A 167 20.24 -14.60 -9.94
N PRO A 168 21.20 -13.80 -9.42
CA PRO A 168 22.62 -14.06 -9.63
C PRO A 168 23.11 -15.39 -9.04
N TYR A 169 22.51 -15.86 -7.95
CA TYR A 169 22.90 -17.13 -7.31
C TYR A 169 22.58 -18.36 -8.17
N PHE A 170 21.62 -18.27 -9.10
CA PHE A 170 21.31 -19.37 -10.03
C PHE A 170 22.37 -19.56 -11.11
N PHE A 171 23.10 -18.51 -11.45
CA PHE A 171 24.05 -18.51 -12.58
C PHE A 171 25.51 -18.54 -12.14
N LEU A 172 25.80 -18.19 -10.88
CA LEU A 172 27.15 -18.10 -10.36
C LEU A 172 27.48 -19.29 -9.45
N PRO A 173 28.67 -19.90 -9.59
CA PRO A 173 29.03 -21.11 -8.85
C PRO A 173 29.29 -20.83 -7.36
N ASN A 174 29.86 -19.67 -7.04
CA ASN A 174 30.36 -19.33 -5.71
C ASN A 174 29.41 -18.34 -5.01
N ALA A 175 29.11 -18.57 -3.72
CA ALA A 175 28.20 -17.71 -2.96
C ALA A 175 28.72 -16.27 -2.84
N ARG A 176 30.04 -16.08 -2.74
CA ARG A 176 30.67 -14.74 -2.67
C ARG A 176 30.52 -13.94 -3.96
N GLU A 177 30.70 -14.57 -5.11
CA GLU A 177 30.49 -13.93 -6.41
C GLU A 177 29.00 -13.65 -6.62
N GLY A 178 28.14 -14.61 -6.25
CA GLY A 178 26.69 -14.46 -6.20
C GLY A 178 26.27 -13.24 -5.40
N LEU A 179 26.83 -13.07 -4.20
CA LEU A 179 26.59 -11.91 -3.33
C LEU A 179 27.04 -10.60 -3.97
N ALA A 180 28.23 -10.54 -4.56
CA ALA A 180 28.74 -9.30 -5.17
C ALA A 180 27.83 -8.83 -6.32
N VAL A 181 27.42 -9.75 -7.20
CA VAL A 181 26.52 -9.44 -8.32
C VAL A 181 25.10 -9.15 -7.83
N SER A 182 24.58 -9.92 -6.87
CA SER A 182 23.28 -9.68 -6.21
C SER A 182 23.22 -8.30 -5.56
N THR A 183 24.27 -7.88 -4.87
CA THR A 183 24.38 -6.55 -4.26
C THR A 183 24.28 -5.47 -5.34
N ALA A 184 25.06 -5.56 -6.41
CA ALA A 184 25.04 -4.57 -7.48
C ALA A 184 23.67 -4.48 -8.18
N VAL A 185 23.09 -5.62 -8.54
CA VAL A 185 21.79 -5.69 -9.22
C VAL A 185 20.67 -5.16 -8.31
N THR A 186 20.68 -5.54 -7.03
CA THR A 186 19.64 -5.12 -6.09
C THR A 186 19.73 -3.64 -5.76
N LEU A 187 20.93 -3.11 -5.53
CA LEU A 187 21.10 -1.66 -5.31
C LEU A 187 20.63 -0.85 -6.52
N LEU A 188 20.92 -1.31 -7.74
CA LEU A 188 20.40 -0.70 -8.95
C LEU A 188 18.87 -0.80 -9.02
N ALA A 189 18.29 -1.97 -8.72
CA ALA A 189 16.85 -2.15 -8.70
C ALA A 189 16.17 -1.25 -7.66
N LEU A 190 16.72 -1.13 -6.45
CA LEU A 190 16.24 -0.24 -5.39
C LEU A 190 16.34 1.25 -5.80
N LEU A 191 17.41 1.65 -6.50
CA LEU A 191 17.54 3.01 -7.05
C LEU A 191 16.44 3.30 -8.08
N VAL A 192 16.29 2.42 -9.07
CA VAL A 192 15.29 2.56 -10.13
C VAL A 192 13.89 2.55 -9.55
N PHE A 193 13.56 1.55 -8.73
CA PHE A 193 12.27 1.43 -8.08
C PHE A 193 11.97 2.63 -7.18
N GLY A 194 12.92 3.06 -6.35
CA GLY A 194 12.74 4.22 -5.48
C GLY A 194 12.56 5.52 -6.26
N TYR A 195 13.24 5.68 -7.40
CA TYR A 195 13.04 6.83 -8.30
C TYR A 195 11.63 6.82 -8.92
N VAL A 196 11.20 5.66 -9.44
CA VAL A 196 9.87 5.47 -10.04
C VAL A 196 8.77 5.70 -9.00
N LYS A 197 8.88 5.05 -7.82
CA LYS A 197 8.02 5.28 -6.66
C LYS A 197 7.94 6.78 -6.36
N GLY A 198 9.09 7.43 -6.21
CA GLY A 198 9.17 8.85 -5.92
C GLY A 198 8.53 9.74 -6.98
N ARG A 199 8.57 9.36 -8.26
CA ARG A 199 7.92 10.09 -9.37
C ARG A 199 6.39 10.04 -9.29
N PHE A 200 5.84 8.95 -8.77
CA PHE A 200 4.40 8.74 -8.63
C PHE A 200 3.83 9.22 -7.29
N THR A 201 4.65 9.24 -6.23
CA THR A 201 4.16 9.55 -4.87
C THR A 201 4.64 10.88 -4.31
N THR A 202 5.69 11.50 -4.86
CA THR A 202 6.31 12.71 -4.28
C THR A 202 6.84 13.67 -5.35
N ASP A 203 7.17 14.91 -4.96
CA ASP A 203 7.87 15.86 -5.86
C ASP A 203 9.40 15.68 -5.91
N ARG A 204 9.97 14.70 -5.18
CA ARG A 204 11.44 14.54 -5.02
C ARG A 204 11.90 13.11 -5.30
N PRO A 205 11.87 12.66 -6.57
CA PRO A 205 12.13 11.26 -6.94
C PRO A 205 13.54 10.78 -6.57
N VAL A 206 14.56 11.63 -6.71
CA VAL A 206 15.95 11.31 -6.36
C VAL A 206 16.10 11.03 -4.86
N ARG A 207 15.40 11.78 -4.00
CA ARG A 207 15.42 11.55 -2.54
C ARG A 207 14.78 10.21 -2.20
N SER A 208 13.67 9.88 -2.85
CA SER A 208 12.97 8.60 -2.66
C SER A 208 13.84 7.41 -3.07
N ALA A 209 14.61 7.54 -4.16
CA ALA A 209 15.61 6.55 -4.58
C ALA A 209 16.65 6.28 -3.48
N TRP A 210 17.30 7.33 -2.97
CA TRP A 210 18.32 7.20 -1.92
C TRP A 210 17.77 6.67 -0.61
N GLN A 211 16.57 7.07 -0.20
CA GLN A 211 15.90 6.50 0.97
C GLN A 211 15.67 5.00 0.82
N THR A 212 15.18 4.57 -0.35
CA THR A 212 14.88 3.16 -0.63
C THR A 212 16.15 2.30 -0.60
N VAL A 213 17.23 2.80 -1.20
CA VAL A 213 18.56 2.16 -1.11
C VAL A 213 19.07 2.10 0.32
N THR A 214 18.93 3.18 1.08
CA THR A 214 19.44 3.27 2.46
C THR A 214 18.72 2.26 3.36
N VAL A 215 17.39 2.17 3.27
CA VAL A 215 16.61 1.18 4.04
C VAL A 215 17.01 -0.23 3.65
N GLY A 216 17.06 -0.54 2.34
CA GLY A 216 17.45 -1.86 1.86
C GLY A 216 18.88 -2.26 2.26
N GLY A 217 19.81 -1.32 2.15
CA GLY A 217 21.21 -1.51 2.56
C GLY A 217 21.36 -1.71 4.07
N LEU A 218 20.62 -0.96 4.90
CA LEU A 218 20.62 -1.14 6.35
C LEU A 218 20.05 -2.50 6.76
N ALA A 219 18.95 -2.93 6.13
CA ALA A 219 18.37 -4.26 6.38
C ALA A 219 19.36 -5.38 6.03
N ALA A 220 20.02 -5.29 4.87
CA ALA A 220 21.01 -6.27 4.46
C ALA A 220 22.25 -6.26 5.35
N ALA A 221 22.74 -5.08 5.76
CA ALA A 221 23.86 -4.97 6.70
C ALA A 221 23.51 -5.58 8.07
N ALA A 222 22.31 -5.34 8.58
CA ALA A 222 21.84 -5.93 9.84
C ALA A 222 21.76 -7.46 9.74
N ALA A 223 21.15 -7.99 8.69
CA ALA A 223 21.07 -9.43 8.45
C ALA A 223 22.46 -10.08 8.32
N PHE A 224 23.39 -9.42 7.60
CA PHE A 224 24.78 -9.86 7.48
C PHE A 224 25.50 -9.93 8.82
N VAL A 225 25.39 -8.89 9.65
CA VAL A 225 26.02 -8.85 10.97
C VAL A 225 25.45 -9.94 11.87
N ILE A 226 24.12 -10.09 11.91
CA ILE A 226 23.46 -11.11 12.74
C ILE A 226 23.89 -12.51 12.31
N ALA A 227 23.86 -12.81 11.00
CA ALA A 227 24.24 -14.12 10.49
C ALA A 227 25.70 -14.45 10.84
N LYS A 228 26.61 -13.47 10.73
CA LYS A 228 28.02 -13.62 11.07
C LYS A 228 28.28 -13.80 12.57
N LEU A 229 27.42 -13.28 13.45
CA LEU A 229 27.55 -13.46 14.89
C LEU A 229 27.09 -14.84 15.37
N VAL A 230 26.22 -15.50 14.61
CA VAL A 230 25.62 -16.79 14.96
C VAL A 230 26.37 -17.96 14.30
N ALA A 231 26.97 -17.75 13.13
CA ALA A 231 27.73 -18.74 12.36
C ALA A 231 29.14 -18.97 12.92
#